data_AF-A0A7K4F1J7-F1
#
_entry.id   AF-A0A7K4F1J7-F1
#
_cell.length_a   1.000
_cell.length_b   1.000
_cell.length_c   1.000
_cell.angle_alpha   90.00
_cell.angle_beta   90.00
_cell.angle_gamma   90.00
#
_symmetry.space_group_name_H-M   'P 1'
#
loop_
_entity.id
_entity.type
_entity.pdbx_description
1 polymer ?
#
loop_
_entity_poly.entity_id
_entity_poly.type
_entity_poly.pdbx_seq_one_letter_code
_entity_poly.pdbx_strand_id
1 'polypeptide(L)'
;MKIVIFGFLALVLSVGMISTSFAHTTVEVDQYKIEAGWGIEPPVVGIRNDLVFKITETGDTEGSYKGVTNVFKNVEVTAMYGGATKKIDINSDPRPGYYFSPIIPTKTG
;
A
#
# COMPACT_ATOMS: atom_id res chain seq x y z
N MET A 1 -18.86 37.23 -21.22
CA MET A 1 -18.71 37.10 -19.75
C MET A 1 -19.18 35.74 -19.23
N LYS A 2 -20.42 35.30 -19.51
CA LYS A 2 -20.96 34.00 -19.05
C LYS A 2 -20.10 32.79 -19.45
N ILE A 3 -19.67 32.70 -20.71
CA ILE A 3 -18.84 31.58 -21.22
C ILE A 3 -17.48 31.50 -20.50
N VAL A 4 -16.87 32.65 -20.23
CA VAL A 4 -15.59 32.73 -19.51
C VAL A 4 -15.75 32.27 -18.06
N ILE A 5 -16.84 32.67 -17.40
CA ILE A 5 -17.18 32.23 -16.04
C ILE A 5 -17.44 30.72 -15.99
N PHE A 6 -18.17 30.17 -16.97
CA PHE A 6 -18.41 28.72 -17.05
C PHE A 6 -17.13 27.93 -17.32
N GLY A 7 -16.26 28.42 -18.21
CA GLY A 7 -14.96 27.80 -18.47
C GLY A 7 -14.06 27.80 -17.24
N PHE A 8 -14.03 28.91 -16.50
CA PHE A 8 -13.25 29.01 -15.26
C PHE A 8 -13.80 28.09 -14.15
N LEU A 9 -15.12 27.99 -14.01
CA LEU A 9 -15.75 27.09 -13.05
C LEU A 9 -15.49 25.61 -13.36
N ALA A 10 -15.57 25.23 -14.64
CA ALA A 10 -15.23 23.88 -15.08
C ALA A 10 -13.76 23.53 -14.79
N LEU A 11 -12.85 24.49 -15.02
CA LEU A 11 -11.42 24.33 -14.74
C LEU A 11 -11.17 24.14 -13.24
N VAL A 12 -11.75 24.98 -12.38
CA VAL A 12 -11.60 24.86 -10.92
C VAL A 12 -12.17 23.53 -10.40
N LEU A 13 -13.30 23.07 -10.94
CA LEU A 13 -13.90 21.77 -10.58
C LEU A 13 -13.06 20.58 -11.05
N SER A 14 -12.31 20.70 -12.15
CA SER A 14 -11.44 19.61 -12.64
C SER A 14 -10.21 19.34 -11.77
N VAL A 15 -9.67 20.37 -11.09
CA VAL A 15 -8.47 20.22 -10.25
C VAL A 15 -8.77 19.39 -9.00
N GLY A 16 -10.01 19.45 -8.49
CA GLY A 16 -10.44 18.68 -7.32
C GLY A 16 -10.66 17.18 -7.56
N MET A 17 -10.58 16.70 -8.81
CA MET A 17 -10.81 15.29 -9.16
C MET A 17 -9.53 14.44 -9.16
N ILE A 18 -8.37 15.01 -8.84
CA ILE A 18 -7.09 14.29 -8.80
C ILE A 18 -6.92 13.69 -7.39
N SER A 19 -7.41 12.47 -7.18
CA SER A 19 -7.08 11.70 -5.99
C SER A 19 -5.71 11.05 -6.16
N THR A 20 -4.78 11.30 -5.23
CA THR A 20 -3.51 10.56 -5.18
C THR A 20 -3.79 9.11 -4.80
N SER A 21 -3.57 8.15 -5.70
CA SER A 21 -3.47 6.74 -5.33
C SER A 21 -2.01 6.39 -5.09
N PHE A 22 -1.71 5.94 -3.88
CA PHE A 22 -0.40 5.41 -3.53
C PHE A 22 -0.50 3.90 -3.61
N ALA A 23 0.29 3.30 -4.51
CA ALA A 23 0.34 1.85 -4.57
C ALA A 23 1.09 1.26 -3.37
N HIS A 24 2.02 2.03 -2.80
CA HIS A 24 2.77 1.69 -1.59
C HIS A 24 2.68 2.85 -0.59
N THR A 25 2.50 2.51 0.68
CA THR A 25 2.62 3.42 1.81
C THR A 25 3.71 2.93 2.75
N THR A 26 4.43 3.85 3.38
CA THR A 26 5.47 3.51 4.35
C THR A 26 5.21 4.17 5.68
N VAL A 27 5.37 3.40 6.75
CA VAL A 27 5.33 3.86 8.13
C VAL A 27 6.66 3.51 8.80
N GLU A 28 7.22 4.44 9.56
CA GLU A 28 8.41 4.23 10.37
C GLU A 28 8.00 4.03 11.83
N VAL A 29 8.51 2.96 12.45
CA VAL A 29 8.25 2.59 13.84
C VAL A 29 9.58 2.18 14.45
N ASP A 30 10.12 3.01 15.34
CA ASP A 30 11.46 2.84 15.92
C ASP A 30 12.54 2.64 14.83
N GLN A 31 13.31 1.54 14.89
CA GLN A 31 14.30 1.21 13.86
C GLN A 31 13.69 0.62 12.57
N TYR A 32 12.38 0.37 12.54
CA TYR A 32 11.74 -0.34 11.43
C TYR A 32 11.06 0.60 10.45
N LYS A 33 11.29 0.31 9.18
CA LYS A 33 10.54 0.86 8.06
C LYS A 33 9.62 -0.23 7.52
N ILE A 34 8.31 0.00 7.62
CA ILE A 34 7.25 -0.92 7.22
C ILE A 34 6.56 -0.33 6.00
N GLU A 35 6.79 -0.91 4.85
CA GLU A 35 6.13 -0.55 3.61
C GLU A 35 5.05 -1.58 3.28
N ALA A 36 3.86 -1.12 2.93
CA ALA A 36 2.74 -1.95 2.53
C ALA A 36 2.16 -1.46 1.20
N GLY A 37 1.83 -2.38 0.29
CA GLY A 37 1.33 -2.01 -1.03
C GLY A 37 0.67 -3.16 -1.79
N TRP A 38 0.50 -2.97 -3.10
CA TRP A 38 -0.07 -3.96 -4.01
C TRP A 38 1.02 -4.71 -4.78
N GLY A 39 0.86 -6.03 -4.95
CA GLY A 39 1.80 -6.83 -5.74
C GLY A 39 1.74 -6.52 -7.25
N ILE A 40 0.53 -6.28 -7.76
CA ILE A 40 0.25 -5.84 -9.14
C ILE A 40 -0.51 -4.52 -9.08
N GLU A 41 -0.04 -3.54 -9.85
CA GLU A 41 -0.52 -2.17 -9.82
C GLU A 41 -1.06 -1.72 -11.19
N PRO A 42 -2.24 -1.04 -11.24
CA PRO A 42 -3.20 -0.89 -10.15
C PRO A 42 -3.90 -2.22 -9.83
N PRO A 43 -4.42 -2.42 -8.61
CA PRO A 43 -5.21 -3.60 -8.30
C PRO A 43 -6.48 -3.61 -9.17
N VAL A 44 -6.80 -4.76 -9.76
CA VAL A 44 -8.00 -4.93 -10.59
C VAL A 44 -9.05 -5.73 -9.82
N VAL A 45 -10.27 -5.20 -9.76
CA VAL A 45 -11.38 -5.85 -9.05
C VAL A 45 -11.67 -7.23 -9.64
N GLY A 46 -11.81 -8.23 -8.77
CA GLY A 46 -12.14 -9.60 -9.17
C GLY A 46 -10.97 -10.42 -9.73
N ILE A 47 -9.80 -9.80 -9.94
CA ILE A 47 -8.58 -10.49 -10.37
C ILE A 47 -7.70 -10.74 -9.14
N ARG A 48 -7.20 -11.96 -8.96
CA ARG A 48 -6.29 -12.27 -7.83
C ARG A 48 -5.05 -11.37 -7.88
N ASN A 49 -4.68 -10.86 -6.72
CA ASN A 49 -3.51 -10.04 -6.47
C ASN A 49 -2.94 -10.38 -5.08
N ASP A 50 -1.95 -9.64 -4.63
CA ASP A 50 -1.34 -9.76 -3.32
C ASP A 50 -1.27 -8.40 -2.64
N LEU A 51 -1.50 -8.37 -1.33
CA LEU A 51 -0.98 -7.32 -0.46
C LEU A 51 0.49 -7.65 -0.18
N VAL A 52 1.40 -6.74 -0.48
CA VAL A 52 2.83 -6.93 -0.25
C VAL A 52 3.30 -6.07 0.91
N PHE A 53 4.23 -6.62 1.69
CA PHE A 53 4.83 -5.94 2.82
C PHE A 53 6.34 -6.06 2.74
N LYS A 54 7.04 -4.96 3.00
CA LYS A 54 8.48 -4.91 3.13
C LYS A 54 8.83 -4.32 4.49
N ILE A 55 9.50 -5.11 5.32
CA ILE A 55 9.94 -4.72 6.65
C ILE A 55 11.46 -4.70 6.65
N THR A 56 12.02 -3.52 6.86
CA THR A 56 13.47 -3.29 6.89
C THR A 56 13.89 -2.54 8.13
N GLU A 57 15.12 -2.74 8.56
CA GLU A 57 15.82 -1.95 9.58
C GLU A 57 17.10 -1.34 8.98
N THR A 58 17.70 -0.38 9.68
CA THR A 58 19.01 0.18 9.30
C THR A 58 20.05 -0.94 9.27
N GLY A 59 20.83 -1.01 8.19
CA GLY A 59 21.90 -1.99 8.05
C GLY A 59 23.19 -1.55 8.72
N ASP A 60 24.23 -2.39 8.58
CA ASP A 60 25.53 -2.19 9.23
C ASP A 60 26.32 -1.00 8.66
N THR A 61 25.99 -0.55 7.45
CA THR A 61 26.62 0.58 6.76
C THR A 61 25.63 1.74 6.59
N GLU A 62 26.10 2.98 6.67
CA GLU A 62 25.28 4.17 6.46
C GLU A 62 24.55 4.12 5.10
N GLY A 63 23.23 4.36 5.12
CA GLY A 63 22.37 4.28 3.93
C GLY A 63 21.99 2.86 3.49
N SER A 64 22.48 1.81 4.17
CA SER A 64 22.07 0.43 3.92
C SER A 64 20.84 0.05 4.74
N TYR A 65 20.07 -0.91 4.22
CA TYR A 65 18.90 -1.47 4.89
C TYR A 65 18.98 -2.99 4.89
N LYS A 66 18.52 -3.61 5.97
CA LYS A 66 18.46 -5.06 6.15
C LYS A 66 17.00 -5.50 6.27
N GLY A 67 16.64 -6.57 5.55
CA GLY A 67 15.31 -7.16 5.65
C GLY A 67 15.13 -7.91 6.97
N VAL A 68 14.06 -7.61 7.70
CA VAL A 68 13.73 -8.28 8.97
C VAL A 68 13.02 -9.59 8.65
N THR A 69 13.46 -10.70 9.23
CA THR A 69 12.88 -12.03 8.98
C THR A 69 12.00 -12.49 10.15
N ASN A 70 11.13 -13.47 9.91
CA ASN A 70 10.21 -14.05 10.90
C ASN A 70 9.28 -13.06 11.64
N VAL A 71 9.00 -11.88 11.06
CA VAL A 71 8.16 -10.83 11.66
C VAL A 71 6.79 -11.36 12.08
N PHE A 72 6.12 -12.13 11.21
CA PHE A 72 4.73 -12.53 11.40
C PHE A 72 4.51 -13.82 12.20
N LYS A 73 5.54 -14.38 12.86
CA LYS A 73 5.44 -15.66 13.57
C LYS A 73 4.35 -15.65 14.67
N ASN A 74 4.16 -14.52 15.34
CA ASN A 74 3.16 -14.33 16.40
C ASN A 74 2.40 -13.00 16.25
N VAL A 75 2.21 -12.54 15.01
CA VAL A 75 1.55 -11.25 14.73
C VAL A 75 0.24 -11.52 14.00
N GLU A 76 -0.83 -10.88 14.46
CA GLU A 76 -2.10 -10.87 13.75
C GLU A 76 -2.16 -9.65 12.83
N VAL A 77 -2.50 -9.87 11.56
CA VAL A 77 -2.65 -8.81 10.57
C VAL A 77 -4.11 -8.73 10.13
N THR A 78 -4.62 -7.50 10.10
CA THR A 78 -5.98 -7.20 9.63
C THR A 78 -5.92 -6.17 8.51
N ALA A 79 -6.64 -6.46 7.43
CA ALA A 79 -6.92 -5.51 6.36
C ALA A 79 -8.27 -4.84 6.64
N MET A 80 -8.30 -3.50 6.60
CA MET A 80 -9.48 -2.71 6.91
C MET A 80 -9.78 -1.74 5.76
N TYR A 81 -11.03 -1.71 5.29
CA TYR A 81 -11.47 -0.73 4.30
C TYR A 81 -12.98 -0.51 4.37
N GLY A 82 -13.43 0.75 4.39
CA GLY A 82 -14.85 1.09 4.30
C GLY A 82 -15.73 0.47 5.40
N GLY A 83 -15.18 0.30 6.61
CA GLY A 83 -15.86 -0.35 7.74
C GLY A 83 -15.79 -1.89 7.73
N ALA A 84 -15.33 -2.52 6.65
CA ALA A 84 -15.04 -3.94 6.63
C ALA A 84 -13.65 -4.21 7.25
N THR A 85 -13.55 -5.28 8.04
CA THR A 85 -12.31 -5.79 8.62
C THR A 85 -12.14 -7.25 8.25
N LYS A 86 -10.96 -7.62 7.77
CA LYS A 86 -10.63 -9.01 7.42
C LYS A 86 -9.27 -9.37 8.01
N LYS A 87 -9.22 -10.42 8.83
CA LYS A 87 -7.96 -11.05 9.23
C LYS A 87 -7.33 -11.71 7.99
N ILE A 88 -6.04 -11.46 7.78
CA ILE A 88 -5.30 -11.99 6.63
C ILE A 88 -4.12 -12.82 7.11
N ASP A 89 -3.84 -13.89 6.37
CA ASP A 89 -2.65 -14.71 6.59
C ASP A 89 -1.49 -14.14 5.78
N ILE A 90 -0.30 -14.08 6.40
CA ILE A 90 0.90 -13.56 5.76
C ILE A 90 1.85 -14.70 5.43
N ASN A 91 2.25 -14.75 4.17
CA ASN A 91 3.30 -15.63 3.68
C ASN A 91 4.64 -14.88 3.62
N SER A 92 5.73 -15.64 3.78
CA SER A 92 7.09 -15.11 3.62
C SER A 92 7.58 -15.30 2.18
N ASP A 93 8.20 -14.27 1.62
CA ASP A 93 8.94 -14.36 0.36
C ASP A 93 10.37 -14.88 0.63
N PRO A 94 11.03 -15.55 -0.33
CA PRO A 94 12.43 -15.95 -0.18
C PRO A 94 13.40 -14.78 0.07
N ARG A 95 13.04 -13.55 -0.36
CA ARG A 95 13.82 -12.34 -0.10
C ARG A 95 13.63 -11.88 1.35
N PRO A 96 14.69 -11.69 2.14
CA PRO A 96 14.59 -11.20 3.51
C PRO A 96 13.83 -9.88 3.61
N GLY A 97 12.91 -9.77 4.57
CA GLY A 97 12.09 -8.58 4.76
C GLY A 97 10.85 -8.50 3.88
N TYR A 98 10.68 -9.39 2.89
CA TYR A 98 9.53 -9.37 1.99
C TYR A 98 8.48 -10.41 2.40
N TYR A 99 7.22 -9.99 2.37
CA TYR A 99 6.06 -10.78 2.76
C TYR A 99 4.88 -10.44 1.87
N PHE A 100 3.92 -11.36 1.77
CA PHE A 100 2.74 -11.15 0.96
C PHE A 100 1.51 -11.89 1.48
N SER A 101 0.33 -11.39 1.12
CA SER A 101 -0.96 -12.01 1.43
C SER A 101 -1.86 -12.02 0.20
N PRO A 102 -2.22 -13.20 -0.35
CA PRO A 102 -3.11 -13.29 -1.49
C PRO A 102 -4.51 -12.75 -1.19
N ILE A 103 -5.02 -11.91 -2.09
CA ILE A 103 -6.34 -11.30 -1.97
C ILE A 103 -7.00 -11.14 -3.34
N ILE A 104 -8.33 -10.98 -3.34
CA ILE A 104 -9.07 -10.51 -4.51
C ILE A 104 -9.51 -9.07 -4.20
N PRO A 105 -8.99 -8.05 -4.90
CA PRO A 105 -9.39 -6.66 -4.68
C PRO A 105 -10.88 -6.47 -4.89
N THR A 106 -11.49 -5.66 -4.01
CA THR A 106 -12.90 -5.25 -4.09
C THR A 106 -13.06 -3.83 -4.62
N LYS A 107 -11.94 -3.10 -4.80
CA LYS A 107 -11.85 -1.76 -5.39
C LYS A 107 -10.63 -1.69 -6.30
N THR A 108 -10.79 -0.97 -7.40
CA THR A 108 -9.67 -0.58 -8.27
C THR A 108 -8.90 0.56 -7.60
N GLY A 109 -7.58 0.52 -7.70
CA GLY A 109 -6.67 1.55 -7.16
C GLY A 109 -6.35 2.65 -8.17
#